data_AF-A0A2K3QQA8-F1
#
_entry.id   AF-A0A2K3QQA8-F1
#
_cell.length_a   1.000
_cell.length_b   1.000
_cell.length_c   1.000
_cell.angle_alpha   90.00
_cell.angle_beta   90.00
_cell.angle_gamma   90.00
#
_symmetry.space_group_name_H-M   'P 1'
#
loop_
_entity.id
_entity.type
_entity.pdbx_description
1 polymer ?
#
loop_
_entity_poly.entity_id
_entity_poly.type
_entity_poly.pdbx_seq_one_letter_code
_entity_poly.pdbx_strand_id
1 'polypeptide(L)'
;MPTCVQAEWWQGLQHRALFQSWAGRSHGKRQLPRPHSLPRWLSLLAPEGSASCKFRCWPSRFVVLTPEGPFDNSIAYYTAFAEQYLTLIVDGQLYAEYPVDAYLTYRFLKDNAAQLAQQSAETQTPEKFFLKHVDDKGDHLLVDENLNITGIIDWQMARVVPFREAFGPSLATADMSSLCGGKVSLSVDDVAFAGALEERGYPELASCMADEKVRRFFWGLALEAKWSYALPLANAILKAFGVDQDWTQWRETALREYEADERLKCLVDSANLVSS
;
A
#
# COMPACT_ATOMS: atom_id res chain seq x y z
N MET A 1 8.21 4.11 21.62
CA MET A 1 8.33 4.38 20.19
C MET A 1 6.93 4.67 19.68
N PRO A 2 6.70 5.76 18.92
CA PRO A 2 5.38 6.02 18.36
C PRO A 2 5.09 4.95 17.30
N THR A 3 4.10 4.12 17.58
CA THR A 3 3.51 3.14 16.67
C THR A 3 2.68 3.88 15.62
N CYS A 4 2.80 3.48 14.36
CA CYS A 4 1.86 3.88 13.32
C CYS A 4 0.44 3.51 13.77
N VAL A 5 -0.50 4.45 13.69
CA VAL A 5 -1.88 4.22 14.17
C VAL A 5 -2.56 3.06 13.44
N GLN A 6 -2.13 2.78 12.20
CA GLN A 6 -2.59 1.62 11.43
C GLN A 6 -1.97 0.30 11.92
N ALA A 7 -0.71 0.29 12.38
CA ALA A 7 -0.02 -0.93 12.81
C ALA A 7 -0.62 -1.54 14.10
N GLU A 8 -1.05 -0.74 15.08
CA GLU A 8 -1.65 -1.23 16.33
C GLU A 8 -2.99 -1.95 16.10
N TRP A 9 -3.79 -1.46 15.14
CA TRP A 9 -5.06 -2.09 14.77
C TRP A 9 -4.84 -3.39 13.98
N TRP A 10 -3.89 -3.41 13.04
CA TRP A 10 -3.55 -4.61 12.28
C TRP A 10 -2.93 -5.70 13.15
N GLN A 11 -2.08 -5.37 14.12
CA GLN A 11 -1.56 -6.34 15.10
C GLN A 11 -2.70 -6.94 15.94
N GLY A 12 -3.72 -6.15 16.30
CA GLY A 12 -4.92 -6.64 16.98
C GLY A 12 -5.78 -7.60 16.13
N LEU A 13 -5.80 -7.42 14.81
CA LEU A 13 -6.46 -8.29 13.83
C LEU A 13 -5.65 -9.56 13.54
N GLN A 14 -4.33 -9.46 13.33
CA GLN A 14 -3.43 -10.60 13.09
C GLN A 14 -3.33 -11.52 14.31
N HIS A 15 -3.23 -10.97 15.53
CA HIS A 15 -3.19 -11.79 16.76
C HIS A 15 -4.50 -12.56 17.01
N ARG A 16 -5.65 -12.07 16.53
CA ARG A 16 -6.95 -12.76 16.67
C ARG A 16 -7.22 -13.75 15.55
N ALA A 17 -6.63 -13.56 14.37
CA ALA A 17 -6.77 -14.49 13.25
C ALA A 17 -5.81 -15.70 13.34
N LEU A 18 -4.65 -15.57 13.98
CA LEU A 18 -3.59 -16.59 13.96
C LEU A 18 -3.56 -17.56 15.17
N PHE A 19 -4.41 -17.38 16.18
CA PHE A 19 -4.40 -18.23 17.40
C PHE A 19 -5.77 -18.85 17.74
N GLN A 20 -6.34 -19.62 16.82
CA GLN A 20 -7.22 -20.75 17.17
C GLN A 20 -6.93 -21.96 16.27
N SER A 21 -5.71 -22.49 16.38
CA SER A 21 -5.35 -23.79 15.82
C SER A 21 -4.37 -24.49 16.75
N TRP A 22 -4.85 -24.87 17.93
CA TRP A 22 -4.49 -26.09 18.67
C TRP A 22 -5.03 -26.03 20.11
N ALA A 23 -6.19 -26.65 20.34
CA ALA A 23 -6.51 -27.36 21.58
C ALA A 23 -7.87 -28.06 21.44
N GLY A 24 -7.89 -29.39 21.60
CA GLY A 24 -9.08 -30.10 22.09
C GLY A 24 -9.84 -31.00 21.11
N ARG A 25 -9.34 -32.22 20.91
CA ARG A 25 -10.19 -33.43 20.96
C ARG A 25 -10.67 -33.55 22.43
N SER A 26 -11.89 -33.88 22.83
CA SER A 26 -13.00 -34.62 22.21
C SER A 26 -14.23 -34.68 23.15
N HIS A 27 -15.36 -35.13 22.59
CA HIS A 27 -16.59 -35.68 23.21
C HIS A 27 -17.69 -34.75 23.76
N GLY A 28 -18.89 -34.84 23.14
CA GLY A 28 -20.17 -34.45 23.74
C GLY A 28 -21.29 -34.18 22.73
N LYS A 29 -22.14 -35.19 22.46
CA LYS A 29 -23.31 -35.11 21.56
C LYS A 29 -24.37 -34.08 22.04
N ARG A 30 -24.93 -33.30 21.10
CA ARG A 30 -26.37 -33.00 21.03
C ARG A 30 -26.76 -32.41 19.66
N GLN A 31 -27.75 -33.01 19.00
CA GLN A 31 -28.37 -32.53 17.76
C GLN A 31 -29.37 -31.40 18.05
N LEU A 32 -29.28 -30.31 17.30
CA LEU A 32 -30.34 -29.31 17.07
C LEU A 32 -30.20 -28.76 15.63
N PRO A 33 -31.27 -28.24 15.01
CA PRO A 33 -31.53 -28.33 13.57
C PRO A 33 -30.67 -27.37 12.72
N ARG A 34 -30.44 -27.76 11.46
CA ARG A 34 -29.67 -26.99 10.46
C ARG A 34 -30.26 -25.60 10.26
N PRO A 35 -29.48 -24.51 10.37
CA PRO A 35 -29.73 -23.28 9.64
C PRO A 35 -28.95 -23.31 8.31
N HIS A 36 -29.52 -22.68 7.29
CA HIS A 36 -28.90 -22.50 5.97
C HIS A 36 -27.45 -22.01 6.05
N SER A 37 -26.57 -22.62 5.25
CA SER A 37 -25.16 -22.27 5.11
C SER A 37 -25.03 -20.94 4.37
N LEU A 38 -25.05 -19.83 5.12
CA LEU A 38 -24.51 -18.57 4.62
C LEU A 38 -22.97 -18.68 4.61
N PRO A 39 -22.28 -18.22 3.54
CA PRO A 39 -20.83 -18.12 3.53
C PRO A 39 -20.36 -17.28 4.72
N ARG A 40 -19.31 -17.73 5.42
CA ARG A 40 -18.69 -16.92 6.47
C ARG A 40 -18.01 -15.73 5.82
N TRP A 41 -18.54 -14.54 6.06
CA TRP A 41 -17.81 -13.30 5.90
C TRP A 41 -16.78 -13.21 7.03
N LEU A 42 -15.56 -12.79 6.73
CA LEU A 42 -14.65 -12.32 7.78
C LEU A 42 -15.11 -10.91 8.22
N SER A 43 -16.22 -10.85 8.95
CA SER A 43 -16.68 -9.62 9.62
C SER A 43 -16.88 -9.90 11.10
N LEU A 44 -16.09 -9.22 11.92
CA LEU A 44 -16.08 -9.28 13.37
C LEU A 44 -17.43 -8.81 13.93
N LEU A 45 -18.30 -9.73 14.35
CA LEU A 45 -19.37 -9.40 15.29
C LEU A 45 -18.79 -9.35 16.70
N ALA A 46 -18.82 -8.16 17.32
CA ALA A 46 -18.63 -8.02 18.76
C ALA A 46 -19.85 -8.61 19.50
N PRO A 47 -19.68 -9.25 20.67
CA PRO A 47 -20.81 -9.59 21.53
C PRO A 47 -21.45 -8.31 22.05
N GLU A 48 -22.77 -8.33 22.21
CA GLU A 48 -23.58 -7.25 22.77
C GLU A 48 -23.03 -6.75 24.11
N GLY A 49 -22.98 -5.42 24.25
CA GLY A 49 -22.72 -4.76 25.52
C GLY A 49 -21.34 -4.14 25.69
N SER A 50 -20.95 -3.20 24.83
CA SER A 50 -20.08 -2.09 25.25
C SER A 50 -20.18 -0.90 24.30
N ALA A 51 -20.01 0.28 24.88
CA ALA A 51 -20.25 1.63 24.38
C ALA A 51 -20.04 1.87 22.88
N SER A 52 -20.89 2.74 22.33
CA SER A 52 -20.83 3.32 20.98
C SER A 52 -19.40 3.53 20.48
N CYS A 53 -18.88 2.57 19.71
CA CYS A 53 -17.68 2.75 18.93
C CYS A 53 -18.04 3.67 17.75
N LYS A 54 -17.55 4.91 17.80
CA LYS A 54 -17.48 5.74 16.59
C LYS A 54 -16.57 5.01 15.60
N PHE A 55 -17.17 4.41 14.57
CA PHE A 55 -16.43 3.84 13.46
C PHE A 55 -15.69 4.97 12.76
N ARG A 56 -14.38 5.06 12.99
CA ARG A 56 -13.50 5.88 12.17
C ARG A 56 -13.16 5.03 10.95
N CYS A 57 -13.71 5.39 9.79
CA CYS A 57 -13.26 4.87 8.50
C CYS A 57 -11.80 5.30 8.33
N TRP A 58 -10.86 4.38 8.58
CA TRP A 58 -9.43 4.60 8.38
C TRP A 58 -9.05 4.27 6.93
N PRO A 59 -8.03 4.93 6.37
CA PRO A 59 -7.82 4.93 4.94
C PRO A 59 -7.37 3.54 4.54
N SER A 60 -8.28 2.81 3.92
CA SER A 60 -7.88 1.82 2.96
C SER A 60 -7.18 2.52 1.78
N ARG A 61 -6.60 1.75 0.86
CA ARG A 61 -6.35 2.22 -0.52
C ARG A 61 -7.65 2.62 -1.26
N PHE A 62 -8.72 2.98 -0.56
CA PHE A 62 -10.00 3.40 -1.10
C PHE A 62 -10.03 4.92 -1.35
N VAL A 63 -9.09 5.69 -0.78
CA VAL A 63 -8.81 7.08 -1.19
C VAL A 63 -7.70 7.08 -2.26
N VAL A 64 -7.68 6.10 -3.15
CA VAL A 64 -6.62 6.02 -4.16
C VAL A 64 -7.04 6.85 -5.35
N LEU A 65 -6.31 7.94 -5.49
CA LEU A 65 -6.22 8.77 -6.67
C LEU A 65 -5.99 7.88 -7.90
N THR A 66 -6.92 7.92 -8.84
CA THR A 66 -6.78 7.23 -10.13
C THR A 66 -6.34 8.27 -11.15
N PRO A 67 -5.14 8.15 -11.72
CA PRO A 67 -4.74 9.07 -12.78
C PRO A 67 -5.60 8.79 -14.02
N GLU A 68 -5.99 9.84 -14.73
CA GLU A 68 -6.84 9.72 -15.93
C GLU A 68 -6.03 9.15 -17.10
N GLY A 69 -6.45 7.98 -17.60
CA GLY A 69 -5.86 7.33 -18.76
C GLY A 69 -6.69 7.52 -20.05
N PRO A 70 -6.42 6.73 -21.11
CA PRO A 70 -5.46 5.63 -21.18
C PRO A 70 -3.99 6.11 -21.21
N PHE A 71 -3.06 5.26 -20.76
CA PHE A 71 -1.63 5.53 -20.79
C PHE A 71 -0.93 4.70 -21.85
N ASP A 72 0.03 5.30 -22.54
CA ASP A 72 0.81 4.62 -23.59
C ASP A 72 1.81 3.59 -23.03
N ASN A 73 2.27 3.80 -21.79
CA ASN A 73 3.23 2.94 -21.11
C ASN A 73 3.15 3.12 -19.57
N SER A 74 3.82 2.23 -18.84
CA SER A 74 3.85 2.21 -17.38
C SER A 74 4.53 3.42 -16.76
N ILE A 75 5.55 3.98 -17.41
CA ILE A 75 6.20 5.21 -16.92
C ILE A 75 5.17 6.34 -16.87
N ALA A 76 4.41 6.54 -17.96
CA ALA A 76 3.36 7.55 -18.01
C ALA A 76 2.30 7.33 -16.91
N TYR A 77 1.90 6.08 -16.67
CA TYR A 77 0.97 5.73 -15.59
C TYR A 77 1.51 6.10 -14.20
N TYR A 78 2.73 5.69 -13.85
CA TYR A 78 3.31 5.99 -12.53
C TYR A 78 3.59 7.49 -12.38
N THR A 79 4.09 8.16 -13.41
CA THR A 79 4.31 9.61 -13.40
C THR A 79 3.00 10.37 -13.18
N ALA A 80 1.91 9.97 -13.83
CA ALA A 80 0.59 10.59 -13.65
C ALA A 80 0.04 10.35 -12.24
N PHE A 81 0.23 9.15 -11.68
CA PHE A 81 -0.13 8.86 -10.30
C PHE A 81 0.57 9.80 -9.31
N ALA A 82 1.90 9.95 -9.41
CA ALA A 82 2.67 10.82 -8.53
C ALA A 82 2.31 12.31 -8.73
N GLU A 83 2.05 12.73 -9.97
CA GLU A 83 1.62 14.10 -10.29
C GLU A 83 0.27 14.47 -9.65
N GLN A 84 -0.66 13.51 -9.57
CA GLN A 84 -1.94 13.73 -8.91
C GLN A 84 -1.75 14.02 -7.41
N TYR A 85 -0.84 13.31 -6.74
CA TYR A 85 -0.48 13.62 -5.36
C TYR A 85 0.17 14.99 -5.21
N LEU A 86 1.11 15.35 -6.10
CA LEU A 86 1.76 16.67 -6.07
C LEU A 86 0.72 17.79 -6.18
N THR A 87 -0.27 17.65 -7.06
CA THR A 87 -1.35 18.63 -7.24
C THR A 87 -2.17 18.79 -5.95
N LEU A 88 -2.60 17.69 -5.34
CA LEU A 88 -3.41 17.75 -4.12
C LEU A 88 -2.65 18.24 -2.89
N ILE A 89 -1.32 18.04 -2.85
CA ILE A 89 -0.46 18.59 -1.80
C ILE A 89 -0.39 20.11 -1.92
N VAL A 90 -0.19 20.62 -3.14
CA VAL A 90 -0.14 22.05 -3.43
C VAL A 90 -1.47 22.73 -3.10
N ASP A 91 -2.59 22.05 -3.40
CA ASP A 91 -3.93 22.53 -3.04
C ASP A 91 -4.23 22.44 -1.53
N GLY A 92 -3.33 21.89 -0.73
CA GLY A 92 -3.50 21.72 0.72
C GLY A 92 -4.51 20.62 1.11
N GLN A 93 -4.96 19.80 0.16
CA GLN A 93 -5.92 18.71 0.40
C GLN A 93 -5.25 17.49 1.03
N LEU A 94 -3.96 17.29 0.77
CA LEU A 94 -3.16 16.21 1.36
C LEU A 94 -1.97 16.77 2.13
N TYR A 95 -1.67 16.13 3.27
CA TYR A 95 -0.46 16.39 4.08
C TYR A 95 -0.27 17.85 4.51
N ALA A 96 -1.36 18.56 4.80
CA ALA A 96 -1.34 19.99 5.14
C ALA A 96 -0.46 20.35 6.36
N GLU A 97 -0.17 19.40 7.25
CA GLU A 97 0.74 19.62 8.40
C GLU A 97 2.23 19.63 7.98
N TYR A 98 2.59 19.01 6.85
CA TYR A 98 3.97 18.90 6.37
C TYR A 98 4.06 18.89 4.83
N PRO A 99 3.47 19.88 4.14
CA PRO A 99 3.26 19.81 2.70
C PRO A 99 4.58 19.83 1.91
N VAL A 100 5.61 20.52 2.40
CA VAL A 100 6.94 20.56 1.76
C VAL A 100 7.59 19.17 1.74
N ASP A 101 7.64 18.48 2.88
CA ASP A 101 8.26 17.15 2.99
C ASP A 101 7.50 16.10 2.19
N ALA A 102 6.17 16.18 2.20
CA ALA A 102 5.32 15.35 1.36
C ALA A 102 5.58 15.62 -0.13
N TYR A 103 5.60 16.89 -0.55
CA TYR A 103 5.85 17.28 -1.94
C TYR A 103 7.19 16.73 -2.44
N LEU A 104 8.26 16.89 -1.66
CA LEU A 104 9.57 16.35 -2.01
C LEU A 104 9.54 14.82 -2.17
N THR A 105 8.85 14.10 -1.28
CA THR A 105 8.72 12.63 -1.40
C THR A 105 8.02 12.22 -2.69
N TYR A 106 6.88 12.84 -3.02
CA TYR A 106 6.15 12.50 -4.24
C TYR A 106 6.85 13.00 -5.51
N ARG A 107 7.63 14.08 -5.42
CA ARG A 107 8.46 14.58 -6.52
C ARG A 107 9.57 13.58 -6.84
N PHE A 108 10.22 13.06 -5.80
CA PHE A 108 11.20 11.98 -5.93
C PHE A 108 10.60 10.73 -6.56
N LEU A 109 9.42 10.29 -6.11
CA LEU A 109 8.71 9.14 -6.70
C LEU A 109 8.41 9.38 -8.19
N LYS A 110 7.95 10.58 -8.56
CA LYS A 110 7.66 10.96 -9.94
C LYS A 110 8.92 10.86 -10.82
N ASP A 111 10.03 11.43 -10.37
CA ASP A 111 11.30 11.42 -11.12
C ASP A 111 11.90 10.01 -11.23
N ASN A 112 11.57 9.11 -10.29
CA ASN A 112 12.03 7.72 -10.28
C ASN A 112 11.02 6.70 -10.84
N ALA A 113 9.92 7.16 -11.44
CA ALA A 113 8.88 6.29 -12.00
C ALA A 113 9.42 5.25 -12.99
N ALA A 114 10.47 5.58 -13.75
CA ALA A 114 11.11 4.66 -14.69
C ALA A 114 11.70 3.40 -14.04
N GLN A 115 12.06 3.43 -12.75
CA GLN A 115 12.53 2.24 -12.03
C GLN A 115 11.42 1.20 -11.81
N LEU A 116 10.15 1.58 -11.98
CA LEU A 116 8.99 0.70 -11.85
C LEU A 116 8.51 0.14 -13.18
N ALA A 117 9.01 0.64 -14.30
CA ALA A 117 8.69 0.07 -15.60
C ALA A 117 9.34 -1.31 -15.74
N GLN A 118 8.65 -2.22 -16.43
CA GLN A 118 9.26 -3.49 -16.81
C GLN A 118 10.35 -3.20 -17.86
N GLN A 119 11.57 -3.68 -17.61
CA GLN A 119 12.64 -3.57 -18.60
C GLN A 119 12.40 -4.59 -19.72
N SER A 120 11.58 -4.24 -20.72
CA SER A 120 11.48 -5.03 -21.93
C SER A 120 12.60 -4.60 -22.88
N ALA A 121 13.72 -5.33 -22.86
CA ALA A 121 14.60 -5.33 -24.00
C ALA A 121 13.81 -5.90 -25.20
N GLU A 122 13.72 -5.15 -26.29
CA GLU A 122 13.51 -5.70 -27.65
C GLU A 122 12.11 -6.09 -28.13
N THR A 123 11.00 -5.55 -27.61
CA THR A 123 9.69 -5.81 -28.25
C THR A 123 9.02 -4.54 -28.77
N GLN A 124 8.78 -4.50 -30.08
CA GLN A 124 7.95 -3.50 -30.79
C GLN A 124 6.45 -3.58 -30.42
N THR A 125 6.09 -4.40 -29.43
CA THR A 125 4.71 -4.59 -29.00
C THR A 125 4.32 -3.54 -27.96
N PRO A 126 3.14 -2.93 -28.07
CA PRO A 126 2.62 -2.05 -27.02
C PRO A 126 2.64 -2.75 -25.65
N GLU A 127 2.96 -1.99 -24.60
CA GLU A 127 2.96 -2.51 -23.24
C GLU A 127 1.56 -3.01 -22.85
N LYS A 128 1.52 -4.14 -22.13
CA LYS A 128 0.27 -4.74 -21.67
C LYS A 128 -0.13 -4.16 -20.32
N PHE A 129 -1.42 -3.86 -20.21
CA PHE A 129 -2.05 -3.49 -18.94
C PHE A 129 -3.06 -4.56 -18.50
N PHE A 130 -3.31 -4.60 -17.21
CA PHE A 130 -4.08 -5.66 -16.54
C PHE A 130 -5.15 -5.06 -15.65
N LEU A 131 -6.29 -5.75 -15.52
CA LEU A 131 -7.31 -5.38 -14.55
C LEU A 131 -6.86 -5.85 -13.14
N LYS A 132 -6.71 -4.92 -12.20
CA LYS A 132 -6.33 -5.20 -10.80
C LYS A 132 -7.44 -4.83 -9.83
N HIS A 133 -7.68 -5.71 -8.85
CA HIS A 133 -8.41 -5.40 -7.63
C HIS A 133 -7.49 -4.57 -6.71
N VAL A 134 -7.71 -3.25 -6.64
CA VAL A 134 -6.75 -2.33 -5.98
C VAL A 134 -6.85 -2.31 -4.46
N ASP A 135 -7.94 -2.83 -3.90
CA ASP A 135 -7.99 -3.15 -2.49
C ASP A 135 -7.30 -4.50 -2.29
N ASP A 136 -6.03 -4.51 -1.93
CA ASP A 136 -5.20 -5.71 -1.87
C ASP A 136 -4.89 -6.16 -0.43
N LYS A 137 -5.76 -5.79 0.51
CA LYS A 137 -5.66 -6.14 1.94
C LYS A 137 -6.05 -7.59 2.26
N GLY A 138 -6.78 -8.21 1.34
CA GLY A 138 -7.21 -9.62 1.42
C GLY A 138 -8.57 -9.85 2.12
N ASP A 139 -9.15 -8.84 2.75
CA ASP A 139 -10.48 -8.89 3.40
C ASP A 139 -11.66 -8.95 2.41
N HIS A 140 -11.41 -8.67 1.13
CA HIS A 140 -12.35 -8.81 0.01
C HIS A 140 -12.43 -10.25 -0.58
N LEU A 141 -11.65 -11.20 -0.04
CA LEU A 141 -11.64 -12.59 -0.49
C LEU A 141 -12.62 -13.44 0.32
N LEU A 142 -13.53 -14.14 -0.37
CA LEU A 142 -14.45 -15.09 0.24
C LEU A 142 -13.87 -16.50 0.21
N VAL A 143 -13.98 -17.23 1.32
CA VAL A 143 -13.45 -18.60 1.44
C VAL A 143 -14.49 -19.60 1.93
N ASP A 144 -14.34 -20.85 1.51
CA ASP A 144 -15.11 -21.98 2.06
C ASP A 144 -14.52 -22.50 3.40
N GLU A 145 -15.09 -23.58 3.93
CA GLU A 145 -14.64 -24.24 5.17
C GLU A 145 -13.21 -24.82 5.08
N ASN A 146 -12.70 -25.04 3.86
CA ASN A 146 -11.36 -25.56 3.60
C ASN A 146 -10.37 -24.45 3.19
N LEU A 147 -10.75 -23.17 3.31
CA LEU A 147 -9.97 -22.01 2.91
C LEU A 147 -9.72 -21.90 1.40
N ASN A 148 -10.53 -22.53 0.56
CA ASN A 148 -10.49 -22.28 -0.88
C ASN A 148 -11.15 -20.93 -1.18
N ILE A 149 -10.55 -20.13 -2.05
CA ILE A 149 -11.15 -18.89 -2.53
C ILE A 149 -12.39 -19.24 -3.36
N THR A 150 -13.57 -18.77 -2.93
CA THR A 150 -14.88 -19.00 -3.56
C THR A 150 -15.43 -17.77 -4.27
N GLY A 151 -14.91 -16.59 -3.95
CA GLY A 151 -15.34 -15.34 -4.56
C GLY A 151 -14.42 -14.18 -4.22
N ILE A 152 -14.51 -13.14 -5.03
CA ILE A 152 -13.80 -11.87 -4.87
C ILE A 152 -14.87 -10.77 -5.00
N ILE A 153 -15.05 -9.96 -3.97
CA ILE A 153 -16.05 -8.87 -3.94
C ILE A 153 -15.36 -7.49 -3.97
N ASP A 154 -16.13 -6.40 -3.93
CA ASP A 154 -15.63 -5.01 -3.84
C ASP A 154 -14.85 -4.46 -5.06
N TRP A 155 -15.20 -4.94 -6.27
CA TRP A 155 -14.63 -4.52 -7.55
C TRP A 155 -14.85 -3.05 -7.96
N GLN A 156 -15.57 -2.24 -7.18
CA GLN A 156 -15.93 -0.85 -7.52
C GLN A 156 -14.74 0.09 -7.77
N MET A 157 -13.55 -0.27 -7.30
CA MET A 157 -12.31 0.49 -7.48
C MET A 157 -11.31 -0.18 -8.42
N ALA A 158 -11.68 -1.26 -9.11
CA ALA A 158 -10.77 -1.98 -9.99
C ALA A 158 -10.25 -1.09 -11.13
N ARG A 159 -8.99 -1.32 -11.55
CA ARG A 159 -8.28 -0.43 -12.48
C ARG A 159 -7.45 -1.20 -13.48
N VAL A 160 -7.20 -0.55 -14.61
CA VAL A 160 -6.24 -1.01 -15.61
C VAL A 160 -4.86 -0.48 -15.21
N VAL A 161 -3.93 -1.39 -14.90
CA VAL A 161 -2.63 -1.07 -14.31
C VAL A 161 -1.48 -1.79 -15.03
N PRO A 162 -0.24 -1.27 -14.95
CA PRO A 162 0.95 -1.96 -15.46
C PRO A 162 1.21 -3.33 -14.83
N PHE A 163 2.00 -4.15 -15.52
CA PHE A 163 2.36 -5.51 -15.09
C PHE A 163 2.89 -5.57 -13.65
N ARG A 164 3.89 -4.74 -13.31
CA ARG A 164 4.47 -4.74 -11.95
C ARG A 164 3.50 -4.30 -10.86
N GLU A 165 2.54 -3.42 -11.17
CA GLU A 165 1.48 -3.10 -10.22
C GLU A 165 0.51 -4.27 -10.07
N ALA A 166 0.11 -4.90 -11.17
CA ALA A 166 -0.85 -6.01 -11.17
C ALA A 166 -0.37 -7.20 -10.32
N PHE A 167 0.91 -7.54 -10.40
CA PHE A 167 1.46 -8.78 -9.86
C PHE A 167 2.56 -8.58 -8.79
N GLY A 168 2.88 -7.33 -8.45
CA GLY A 168 3.83 -7.02 -7.40
C GLY A 168 3.30 -7.30 -5.99
N PRO A 169 4.14 -7.15 -4.95
CA PRO A 169 3.77 -7.46 -3.58
C PRO A 169 2.56 -6.66 -3.07
N SER A 170 1.59 -7.34 -2.45
CA SER A 170 0.31 -6.78 -1.99
C SER A 170 0.33 -6.37 -0.51
N LEU A 171 -0.69 -5.67 0.00
CA LEU A 171 -0.82 -5.47 1.45
C LEU A 171 -1.18 -6.75 2.19
N ALA A 172 -1.89 -7.70 1.55
CA ALA A 172 -2.27 -8.98 2.15
C ALA A 172 -1.05 -9.84 2.53
N THR A 173 0.05 -9.71 1.78
CA THR A 173 1.32 -10.40 2.06
C THR A 173 2.31 -9.52 2.82
N ALA A 174 1.98 -8.28 3.20
CA ALA A 174 2.93 -7.40 3.86
C ALA A 174 3.05 -7.70 5.37
N ASP A 175 4.28 -7.60 5.91
CA ASP A 175 4.47 -7.38 7.34
C ASP A 175 4.16 -5.91 7.63
N MET A 176 2.94 -5.63 8.11
CA MET A 176 2.48 -4.28 8.38
C MET A 176 3.32 -3.54 9.43
N SER A 177 3.88 -4.26 10.42
CA SER A 177 4.76 -3.67 11.41
C SER A 177 6.05 -3.16 10.77
N SER A 178 6.66 -3.99 9.91
CA SER A 178 7.86 -3.61 9.16
C SER A 178 7.57 -2.52 8.12
N LEU A 179 6.47 -2.63 7.38
CA LEU A 179 6.05 -1.67 6.36
C LEU A 179 5.84 -0.28 6.98
N CYS A 180 5.01 -0.19 8.02
CA CYS A 180 4.71 1.06 8.73
C CYS A 180 5.91 1.60 9.51
N GLY A 181 6.77 0.71 10.03
CA GLY A 181 8.01 1.08 10.72
C GLY A 181 9.14 1.57 9.81
N GLY A 182 8.92 1.61 8.48
CA GLY A 182 9.91 2.07 7.52
C GLY A 182 11.06 1.08 7.26
N LYS A 183 10.89 -0.20 7.62
CA LYS A 183 11.90 -1.23 7.33
C LYS A 183 11.74 -1.72 5.90
N VAL A 184 12.78 -1.51 5.08
CA VAL A 184 12.79 -1.98 3.69
C VAL A 184 13.13 -3.47 3.62
N SER A 185 12.13 -4.31 3.38
CA SER A 185 12.30 -5.75 3.21
C SER A 185 11.01 -6.41 2.72
N LEU A 186 11.13 -7.44 1.88
CA LEU A 186 10.03 -8.38 1.62
C LEU A 186 9.66 -9.13 2.91
N SER A 187 8.38 -9.44 3.08
CA SER A 187 7.91 -10.27 4.19
C SER A 187 8.20 -11.76 3.92
N VAL A 188 7.99 -12.60 4.93
CA VAL A 188 8.02 -14.06 4.75
C VAL A 188 6.93 -14.52 3.78
N ASP A 189 5.75 -13.91 3.83
CA ASP A 189 4.61 -14.26 2.96
C ASP A 189 4.84 -13.82 1.51
N ASP A 190 5.54 -12.70 1.30
CA ASP A 190 5.97 -12.26 -0.04
C ASP A 190 6.87 -13.31 -0.70
N VAL A 191 7.87 -13.77 0.05
CA VAL A 191 8.82 -14.78 -0.43
C VAL A 191 8.13 -16.13 -0.63
N ALA A 192 7.26 -16.54 0.28
CA ALA A 192 6.50 -17.77 0.16
C ALA A 192 5.56 -17.76 -1.05
N PHE A 193 4.89 -16.63 -1.31
CA PHE A 193 4.00 -16.50 -2.45
C PHE A 193 4.76 -16.48 -3.77
N ALA A 194 5.91 -15.79 -3.83
CA ALA A 194 6.80 -15.83 -4.99
C ALA A 194 7.25 -17.26 -5.30
N GLY A 195 7.72 -18.02 -4.30
CA GLY A 195 8.11 -19.42 -4.46
C GLY A 195 6.96 -20.31 -4.96
N ALA A 196 5.75 -20.11 -4.43
CA ALA A 196 4.56 -20.84 -4.89
C ALA A 196 4.16 -20.51 -6.34
N LEU A 197 4.49 -19.31 -6.84
CA LEU A 197 4.31 -18.94 -8.25
C LEU A 197 5.35 -19.62 -9.13
N GLU A 198 6.61 -19.67 -8.71
CA GLU A 198 7.68 -20.39 -9.43
C GLU A 198 7.38 -21.88 -9.55
N GLU A 199 7.02 -22.54 -8.45
CA GLU A 199 6.68 -23.96 -8.41
C GLU A 199 5.48 -24.30 -9.32
N ARG A 200 4.57 -23.35 -9.53
CA ARG A 200 3.41 -23.49 -10.43
C ARG A 200 3.69 -23.11 -11.88
N GLY A 201 4.92 -22.73 -12.21
CA GLY A 201 5.34 -22.41 -13.58
C GLY A 201 5.07 -20.96 -14.00
N TYR A 202 4.98 -20.02 -13.05
CA TYR A 202 4.79 -18.59 -13.31
C TYR A 202 6.00 -17.73 -12.88
N PRO A 203 7.21 -17.98 -13.41
CA PRO A 203 8.43 -17.28 -12.97
C PRO A 203 8.40 -15.78 -13.27
N GLU A 204 7.71 -15.34 -14.33
CA GLU A 204 7.55 -13.92 -14.64
C GLU A 204 6.74 -13.19 -13.56
N LEU A 205 5.67 -13.83 -13.04
CA LEU A 205 4.88 -13.27 -11.93
C LEU A 205 5.69 -13.27 -10.64
N ALA A 206 6.43 -14.34 -10.36
CA ALA A 206 7.31 -14.40 -9.19
C ALA A 206 8.37 -13.29 -9.21
N SER A 207 8.93 -12.98 -10.38
CA SER A 207 9.92 -11.91 -10.56
C SER A 207 9.38 -10.52 -10.18
N CYS A 208 8.06 -10.30 -10.27
CA CYS A 208 7.45 -9.03 -9.84
C CYS A 208 7.55 -8.81 -8.33
N MET A 209 7.79 -9.87 -7.56
CA MET A 209 7.93 -9.85 -6.11
C MET A 209 9.38 -9.70 -5.63
N ALA A 210 10.33 -9.45 -6.53
CA ALA A 210 11.76 -9.34 -6.20
C ALA A 210 12.09 -8.13 -5.29
N ASP A 211 11.25 -7.09 -5.28
CA ASP A 211 11.38 -5.92 -4.42
C ASP A 211 10.01 -5.36 -4.03
N GLU A 212 9.98 -4.46 -3.04
CA GLU A 212 8.76 -3.80 -2.57
C GLU A 212 8.58 -2.37 -3.12
N LYS A 213 9.32 -1.95 -4.15
CA LYS A 213 9.29 -0.57 -4.67
C LYS A 213 7.89 -0.15 -5.09
N VAL A 214 7.18 -1.04 -5.80
CA VAL A 214 5.79 -0.80 -6.24
C VAL A 214 4.86 -0.62 -5.04
N ARG A 215 4.97 -1.49 -4.02
CA ARG A 215 4.19 -1.35 -2.78
C ARG A 215 4.48 -0.02 -2.10
N ARG A 216 5.76 0.36 -1.97
CA ARG A 216 6.19 1.65 -1.37
C ARG A 216 5.69 2.86 -2.17
N PHE A 217 5.70 2.77 -3.50
CA PHE A 217 5.23 3.81 -4.39
C PHE A 217 3.75 4.13 -4.15
N PHE A 218 2.89 3.09 -4.10
CA PHE A 218 1.45 3.28 -3.89
C PHE A 218 1.07 3.50 -2.43
N TRP A 219 1.80 2.91 -1.49
CA TRP A 219 1.59 3.15 -0.07
C TRP A 219 1.95 4.59 0.31
N GLY A 220 3.01 5.13 -0.31
CA GLY A 220 3.48 6.49 -0.09
C GLY A 220 3.70 6.77 1.39
N LEU A 221 3.13 7.89 1.86
CA LEU A 221 3.18 8.32 3.25
C LEU A 221 1.95 7.87 4.06
N ALA A 222 1.21 6.86 3.58
CA ALA A 222 0.07 6.23 4.25
C ALA A 222 -1.05 7.17 4.73
N LEU A 223 -1.13 8.39 4.17
CA LEU A 223 -2.02 9.45 4.65
C LEU A 223 -1.82 9.75 6.15
N GLU A 224 -0.59 9.61 6.64
CA GLU A 224 -0.26 9.97 8.03
C GLU A 224 -0.56 11.44 8.30
N ALA A 225 -1.04 11.73 9.51
CA ALA A 225 -1.42 13.09 9.86
C ALA A 225 -0.21 13.98 10.21
N LYS A 226 0.84 13.36 10.76
CA LYS A 226 2.03 14.07 11.27
C LYS A 226 3.29 13.59 10.59
N TRP A 227 4.23 14.52 10.41
CA TRP A 227 5.53 14.20 9.81
C TRP A 227 6.30 13.15 10.60
N SER A 228 6.23 13.16 11.93
CA SER A 228 6.93 12.16 12.76
C SER A 228 6.48 10.72 12.51
N TYR A 229 5.24 10.50 12.06
CA TYR A 229 4.74 9.18 11.66
C TYR A 229 5.04 8.86 10.20
N ALA A 230 5.11 9.86 9.34
CA ALA A 230 5.42 9.71 7.91
C ALA A 230 6.93 9.56 7.62
N LEU A 231 7.80 10.12 8.47
CA LEU A 231 9.25 10.14 8.28
C LEU A 231 9.86 8.73 8.08
N PRO A 232 9.49 7.69 8.85
CA PRO A 232 9.96 6.33 8.57
C PRO A 232 9.57 5.83 7.18
N LEU A 233 8.37 6.17 6.70
CA LEU A 233 7.88 5.79 5.37
C LEU A 233 8.67 6.50 4.27
N ALA A 234 8.93 7.79 4.44
CA ALA A 234 9.70 8.59 3.51
C ALA A 234 11.14 8.07 3.37
N ASN A 235 11.80 7.77 4.50
CA ASN A 235 13.13 7.12 4.48
C ASN A 235 13.10 5.75 3.79
N ALA A 236 12.04 4.95 4.02
CA ALA A 236 11.90 3.66 3.39
C ALA A 236 11.70 3.76 1.87
N ILE A 237 10.96 4.77 1.40
CA ILE A 237 10.84 5.09 -0.02
C ILE A 237 12.21 5.41 -0.61
N LEU A 238 12.95 6.36 -0.02
CA LEU A 238 14.29 6.74 -0.48
C LEU A 238 15.21 5.50 -0.59
N LYS A 239 15.28 4.72 0.49
CA LYS A 239 16.09 3.50 0.55
C LYS A 239 15.66 2.44 -0.46
N ALA A 240 14.36 2.21 -0.64
CA ALA A 240 13.86 1.25 -1.61
C ALA A 240 14.27 1.61 -3.05
N PHE A 241 14.43 2.91 -3.34
CA PHE A 241 14.87 3.42 -4.64
C PHE A 241 16.39 3.71 -4.73
N GLY A 242 17.17 3.24 -3.75
CA GLY A 242 18.64 3.26 -3.78
C GLY A 242 19.29 4.53 -3.23
N VAL A 243 18.56 5.34 -2.46
CA VAL A 243 19.12 6.50 -1.76
C VAL A 243 19.54 6.09 -0.35
N ASP A 244 20.84 6.21 -0.08
CA ASP A 244 21.45 5.86 1.22
C ASP A 244 21.56 7.04 2.20
N GLN A 245 21.25 8.26 1.76
CA GLN A 245 21.29 9.46 2.59
C GLN A 245 20.17 9.46 3.63
N ASP A 246 20.45 10.02 4.82
CA ASP A 246 19.38 10.30 5.78
C ASP A 246 18.44 11.40 5.25
N TRP A 247 17.21 11.42 5.75
CA TRP A 247 16.19 12.38 5.32
C TRP A 247 16.66 13.84 5.36
N THR A 248 17.41 14.25 6.38
CA THR A 248 17.80 15.67 6.55
C THR A 248 18.76 16.08 5.44
N GLN A 249 19.80 15.27 5.22
CA GLN A 249 20.78 15.50 4.14
C GLN A 249 20.12 15.44 2.77
N TRP A 250 19.27 14.44 2.54
CA TRP A 250 18.57 14.29 1.28
C TRP A 250 17.64 15.47 1.01
N ARG A 251 16.87 15.91 2.02
CA ARG A 251 15.93 17.04 1.92
C ARG A 251 16.63 18.33 1.54
N GLU A 252 17.78 18.64 2.16
CA GLU A 252 18.56 19.83 1.81
C GLU A 252 19.05 19.81 0.37
N THR A 253 19.40 18.62 -0.14
CA THR A 253 19.83 18.43 -1.52
C THR A 253 18.64 18.58 -2.47
N ALA A 254 17.53 17.92 -2.17
CA ALA A 254 16.30 17.96 -2.97
C ALA A 254 15.73 19.37 -3.08
N LEU A 255 15.75 20.17 -1.99
CA LEU A 255 15.31 21.58 -2.04
C LEU A 255 16.14 22.44 -3.00
N ARG A 256 17.44 22.17 -3.12
CA ARG A 256 18.32 22.85 -4.08
C ARG A 256 18.10 22.35 -5.49
N GLU A 257 17.96 21.03 -5.66
CA GLU A 257 17.71 20.41 -6.95
C GLU A 257 16.40 20.91 -7.59
N TYR A 258 15.35 21.07 -6.77
CA TYR A 258 14.04 21.52 -7.20
C TYR A 258 13.79 23.01 -6.97
N GLU A 259 14.85 23.81 -6.79
CA GLU A 259 14.72 25.24 -6.47
C GLU A 259 13.96 26.02 -7.55
N ALA A 260 13.91 25.54 -8.79
CA ALA A 260 13.20 26.17 -9.90
C ALA A 260 11.72 25.75 -10.00
N ASP A 261 11.24 24.78 -9.19
CA ASP A 261 9.84 24.36 -9.18
C ASP A 261 8.98 25.38 -8.43
N GLU A 262 8.22 26.18 -9.18
CA GLU A 262 7.36 27.24 -8.63
C GLU A 262 6.36 26.72 -7.60
N ARG A 263 5.85 25.50 -7.76
CA ARG A 263 4.90 24.91 -6.80
C ARG A 263 5.58 24.63 -5.46
N LEU A 264 6.82 24.15 -5.50
CA LEU A 264 7.61 23.93 -4.29
C LEU A 264 7.96 25.26 -3.61
N LYS A 265 8.36 26.28 -4.37
CA LYS A 265 8.62 27.63 -3.83
C LYS A 265 7.40 28.16 -3.06
N CYS A 266 6.21 28.11 -3.67
CA CYS A 266 4.98 28.55 -3.02
C CYS A 266 4.71 27.82 -1.69
N LEU A 267 4.97 26.51 -1.63
CA LEU A 267 4.82 25.73 -0.40
C LEU A 267 5.82 26.15 0.68
N VAL A 268 7.09 26.37 0.31
CA VAL A 268 8.14 26.78 1.25
C VAL A 268 7.86 28.18 1.81
N ASP A 269 7.49 29.13 0.95
CA ASP A 269 7.15 30.49 1.37
C ASP A 269 5.95 30.49 2.33
N SER A 270 4.93 29.70 2.02
CA SER A 270 3.74 29.54 2.88
C SER A 270 4.10 28.96 4.25
N ALA A 271 4.98 27.95 4.30
CA ALA A 271 5.40 27.32 5.55
C ALA A 271 6.22 28.28 6.44
N ASN A 272 7.04 29.14 5.82
CA ASN A 272 7.83 30.15 6.53
C ASN A 272 6.93 31.22 7.17
N LEU A 273 5.85 31.63 6.51
CA LEU A 273 4.88 32.60 7.03
C LEU A 273 4.09 32.07 8.25
N VAL A 274 3.87 30.77 8.35
CA VAL A 274 3.18 30.14 9.50
C VAL A 274 4.11 29.99 10.71
N SER A 275 5.43 29.99 10.48
CA SER A 275 6.45 29.77 11.52
C SER A 275 6.99 31.08 12.13
N SER A 276 6.63 32.23 11.56
CA SER A 276 7.00 33.60 12.01
C SER A 276 5.91 34.24 12.86
#